data_AF-A0A7V8X9Z4-F1
#
_entry.id   AF-A0A7V8X9Z4-F1
#
_cell.length_a   1.000
_cell.length_b   1.000
_cell.length_c   1.000
_cell.angle_alpha   90.00
_cell.angle_beta   90.00
_cell.angle_gamma   90.00
#
_symmetry.space_group_name_H-M   'P 1'
#
loop_
_entity.id
_entity.type
_entity.pdbx_description
1 polymer ?
#
loop_
_entity_poly.entity_id
_entity_poly.type
_entity_poly.pdbx_seq_one_letter_code
_entity_poly.pdbx_strand_id
1 'polypeptide(L)'
;MHEVRPEAPSPSADLRTHERRIRERRMIPQEPELALLFEPLHKRALGLGVGFAAALVMFLVTAVPLATGTADALPLYLVAQYFNGYSVTWTGALVGAAWAGFVGFVAGWFVAFCRNAVLGVRLVVLRARAEYLQTRDFLDHI
;
A
#
# COMPACT_ATOMS: atom_id res chain seq x y z
N MET A 1 36.37 -2.94 -63.62
CA MET A 1 35.28 -2.60 -62.67
C MET A 1 35.23 -3.72 -61.65
N HIS A 2 35.79 -3.49 -60.46
CA HIS A 2 35.89 -4.48 -59.39
C HIS A 2 34.64 -4.35 -58.52
N GLU A 3 33.77 -5.36 -58.56
CA GLU A 3 32.54 -5.39 -57.79
C GLU A 3 32.89 -5.60 -56.30
N VAL A 4 32.78 -4.54 -55.50
CA VAL A 4 32.97 -4.59 -54.05
C VAL A 4 31.79 -5.36 -53.48
N ARG A 5 31.97 -6.67 -53.28
CA ARG A 5 31.00 -7.53 -52.63
C ARG A 5 30.73 -6.98 -51.22
N PRO A 6 29.47 -6.72 -50.82
CA PRO A 6 29.17 -6.24 -49.48
C PRO A 6 29.67 -7.28 -48.48
N GLU A 7 30.66 -6.88 -47.67
CA GLU A 7 31.20 -7.71 -46.60
C GLU A 7 30.05 -8.03 -45.65
N ALA A 8 29.73 -9.32 -45.50
CA ALA A 8 28.71 -9.75 -44.57
C ALA A 8 29.10 -9.26 -43.16
N PRO A 9 28.16 -8.68 -42.39
CA PRO A 9 28.48 -8.12 -41.09
C PRO A 9 29.18 -9.16 -40.21
N SER A 10 30.33 -8.78 -39.65
CA SER A 10 31.14 -9.64 -38.80
C SER A 10 30.31 -10.19 -37.64
N PRO A 11 30.36 -11.50 -37.34
CA PRO A 11 29.64 -12.11 -36.21
C PRO A 11 29.95 -11.45 -34.86
N SER A 12 31.16 -10.89 -34.73
CA SER A 12 31.59 -10.17 -33.52
C SER A 12 30.95 -8.79 -33.35
N ALA A 13 30.52 -8.14 -34.45
CA ALA A 13 29.83 -6.86 -34.40
C ALA A 13 28.38 -7.04 -33.93
N ASP A 14 27.72 -8.11 -34.35
CA ASP A 14 26.34 -8.41 -33.94
C ASP A 14 26.27 -8.84 -32.47
N LEU A 15 27.19 -9.69 -32.02
CA LEU A 15 27.31 -10.08 -30.61
C LEU A 15 27.53 -8.88 -29.68
N ARG A 16 28.46 -7.96 -30.02
CA ARG A 16 28.69 -6.75 -29.23
C ARG A 16 27.45 -5.86 -29.19
N THR A 17 26.70 -5.76 -30.29
CA THR A 17 25.46 -4.99 -30.33
C THR A 17 24.35 -5.66 -29.51
N HIS A 18 24.28 -7.00 -29.53
CA HIS A 18 23.35 -7.78 -28.73
C HIS A 18 23.67 -7.69 -27.23
N GLU A 19 24.94 -7.80 -26.85
CA GLU A 19 25.42 -7.61 -25.48
C GLU A 19 25.17 -6.18 -24.99
N ARG A 20 25.40 -5.17 -25.84
CA ARG A 20 25.09 -3.77 -25.51
C ARG A 20 23.59 -3.57 -25.29
N ARG A 21 22.74 -4.15 -26.14
CA ARG A 21 21.28 -4.12 -26.00
C ARG A 21 20.78 -4.87 -24.76
N ILE A 22 21.35 -6.02 -24.43
CA ILE A 22 21.02 -6.77 -23.21
C ILE A 22 21.47 -5.99 -21.97
N ARG A 23 22.64 -5.34 -22.01
CA ARG A 23 23.15 -4.51 -20.92
C ARG A 23 22.34 -3.22 -20.75
N GLU A 24 21.91 -2.57 -21.83
CA GLU A 24 20.98 -1.43 -21.79
C GLU A 24 19.60 -1.83 -21.26
N ARG A 25 19.03 -2.97 -21.71
CA ARG A 25 17.77 -3.51 -21.13
C ARG A 25 17.87 -3.84 -19.66
N ARG A 26 19.06 -4.28 -19.21
CA ARG A 26 19.35 -4.59 -17.79
C ARG A 26 19.61 -3.31 -16.96
N MET A 27 19.96 -2.20 -17.60
CA MET A 27 20.26 -0.92 -16.95
C MET A 27 19.05 0.02 -16.84
N ILE A 28 17.96 -0.24 -17.57
CA ILE A 28 16.63 0.23 -17.15
C ILE A 28 16.39 -0.44 -15.80
N PRO A 29 16.32 0.32 -14.69
CA PRO A 29 16.11 -0.26 -13.36
C PRO A 29 14.94 -1.21 -13.48
N GLN A 30 15.14 -2.49 -13.20
CA GLN A 30 14.02 -3.41 -13.24
C GLN A 30 12.99 -2.81 -12.27
N GLU A 31 11.78 -2.65 -12.78
CA GLU A 31 10.67 -2.00 -12.09
C GLU A 31 9.96 -2.91 -11.06
N PRO A 32 10.40 -4.12 -10.60
CA PRO A 32 9.57 -4.85 -9.64
C PRO A 32 9.56 -4.18 -8.26
N GLU A 33 10.63 -3.48 -7.88
CA GLU A 33 10.68 -2.78 -6.59
C GLU A 33 9.76 -1.55 -6.55
N LEU A 34 9.64 -0.84 -7.68
CA LEU A 34 8.67 0.24 -7.86
C LEU A 34 7.24 -0.32 -7.95
N ALA A 35 7.04 -1.42 -8.70
CA ALA A 35 5.73 -2.05 -8.84
C ALA A 35 5.14 -2.49 -7.48
N LEU A 36 5.97 -3.01 -6.57
CA LEU A 36 5.57 -3.34 -5.19
C LEU A 36 5.14 -2.13 -4.37
N LEU A 37 5.75 -0.95 -4.60
CA LEU A 37 5.34 0.30 -3.94
C LEU A 37 3.97 0.81 -4.42
N PHE A 38 3.64 0.52 -5.68
CA PHE A 38 2.37 0.86 -6.33
C PHE A 38 1.29 -0.20 -6.19
N GLU A 39 1.59 -1.37 -5.62
CA GLU A 39 0.59 -2.40 -5.42
C GLU A 39 -0.51 -1.89 -4.47
N PRO A 40 -1.80 -1.93 -4.89
CA PRO A 40 -2.90 -1.43 -4.08
C PRO A 40 -2.95 -2.17 -2.74
N LEU A 41 -2.92 -1.42 -1.64
CA LEU A 41 -2.92 -2.03 -0.33
C LEU A 41 -4.24 -2.76 -0.10
N HIS A 42 -4.19 -4.02 0.33
CA HIS A 42 -5.39 -4.79 0.61
C HIS A 42 -6.18 -4.19 1.78
N LYS A 43 -7.25 -3.45 1.46
CA LYS A 43 -8.07 -2.70 2.42
C LYS A 43 -8.58 -3.55 3.59
N ARG A 44 -8.95 -4.80 3.29
CA ARG A 44 -9.45 -5.77 4.29
C ARG A 44 -8.35 -6.26 5.21
N ALA A 45 -7.14 -6.48 4.70
CA ALA A 45 -6.00 -6.95 5.48
C ALA A 45 -5.53 -5.88 6.48
N LEU A 46 -5.38 -4.63 6.03
CA LEU A 46 -5.02 -3.53 6.92
C LEU A 46 -6.12 -3.27 7.96
N GLY A 47 -7.38 -3.22 7.53
CA GLY A 47 -8.50 -3.07 8.45
C GLY A 47 -8.54 -4.18 9.51
N LEU A 48 -8.43 -5.45 9.10
CA LEU A 48 -8.41 -6.56 10.05
C LEU A 48 -7.23 -6.48 11.01
N GLY A 49 -6.02 -6.20 10.52
CA GLY A 49 -4.82 -6.08 11.37
C GLY A 49 -4.96 -4.99 12.42
N VAL A 50 -5.38 -3.78 12.01
CA VAL A 50 -5.58 -2.65 12.92
C VAL A 50 -6.75 -2.92 13.89
N GLY A 51 -7.84 -3.52 13.41
CA GLY A 51 -8.98 -3.92 14.24
C GLY A 51 -8.58 -4.94 15.31
N PHE A 52 -7.89 -6.02 14.94
CA PHE A 52 -7.42 -7.01 15.91
C PHE A 52 -6.45 -6.42 16.93
N ALA A 53 -5.51 -5.58 16.49
CA ALA A 53 -4.60 -4.90 17.40
C ALA A 53 -5.35 -3.99 18.39
N ALA A 54 -6.31 -3.19 17.91
CA ALA A 54 -7.13 -2.32 18.75
C ALA A 54 -8.01 -3.12 19.73
N ALA A 55 -8.63 -4.22 19.28
CA ALA A 55 -9.40 -5.12 20.12
C ALA A 55 -8.55 -5.72 21.24
N LEU A 56 -7.35 -6.19 20.90
CA LEU A 56 -6.41 -6.77 21.86
C LEU A 56 -5.97 -5.73 22.89
N VAL A 57 -5.57 -4.54 22.44
CA VAL A 57 -5.18 -3.44 23.35
C VAL A 57 -6.33 -3.09 24.29
N MET A 58 -7.55 -2.93 23.78
CA MET A 58 -8.71 -2.57 24.61
C MET A 58 -9.06 -3.67 25.62
N PHE A 59 -8.97 -4.93 25.20
CA PHE A 59 -9.14 -6.08 26.08
C PHE A 59 -8.11 -6.06 27.21
N LEU A 60 -6.82 -5.88 26.89
CA LEU A 60 -5.74 -5.86 27.87
C LEU A 60 -5.85 -4.67 28.84
N VAL A 61 -6.17 -3.48 28.33
CA VAL A 61 -6.38 -2.28 29.16
C VAL A 61 -7.50 -2.49 30.18
N THR A 62 -8.50 -3.32 29.88
CA THR A 62 -9.59 -3.63 30.83
C THR A 62 -9.28 -4.85 31.70
N ALA A 63 -8.73 -5.91 31.11
CA ALA A 63 -8.49 -7.20 31.76
C ALA A 63 -7.33 -7.16 32.75
N VAL A 64 -6.24 -6.43 32.45
CA VAL A 64 -5.09 -6.34 33.34
C VAL A 64 -5.46 -5.69 34.67
N PRO A 65 -6.09 -4.49 34.71
CA PRO A 65 -6.53 -3.88 35.96
C PRO A 65 -7.56 -4.71 36.73
N LEU A 66 -8.44 -5.43 36.02
CA LEU A 66 -9.38 -6.38 36.63
C LEU A 66 -8.67 -7.54 37.32
N ALA A 67 -7.62 -8.09 36.70
CA ALA A 67 -6.85 -9.20 37.24
C ALA A 67 -5.94 -8.77 38.41
N THR A 68 -5.41 -7.55 38.39
CA THR A 68 -4.55 -7.02 39.46
C THR A 68 -5.33 -6.35 40.60
N GLY A 69 -6.65 -6.20 40.48
CA GLY A 69 -7.47 -5.48 41.45
C GLY A 69 -7.22 -3.97 41.47
N THR A 70 -6.57 -3.42 40.44
CA THR A 70 -6.24 -1.99 40.31
C THR A 70 -7.16 -1.28 39.32
N ALA A 71 -8.39 -1.78 39.14
CA ALA A 71 -9.37 -1.23 38.21
C ALA A 71 -9.69 0.25 38.49
N ASP A 72 -9.66 0.66 39.76
CA ASP A 72 -9.92 2.05 40.18
C ASP A 72 -8.76 3.02 39.88
N ALA A 73 -7.57 2.50 39.55
CA ALA A 73 -6.39 3.34 39.28
C ALA A 73 -6.44 4.04 37.91
N LEU A 74 -7.25 3.52 36.98
CA LEU A 74 -7.41 4.07 35.65
C LEU A 74 -8.87 4.50 35.45
N PRO A 75 -9.13 5.68 34.87
CA PRO A 75 -10.49 6.18 34.69
C PRO A 75 -11.19 5.52 33.48
N LEU A 76 -11.26 4.18 33.46
CA LEU A 76 -11.89 3.39 32.39
C LEU A 76 -13.38 3.69 32.22
N TYR A 77 -14.02 4.26 33.24
CA TYR A 77 -15.40 4.70 33.15
C TYR A 77 -15.65 5.70 32.00
N LEU A 78 -14.63 6.47 31.57
CA LEU A 78 -14.78 7.35 30.40
C LEU A 78 -15.02 6.56 29.11
N VAL A 79 -14.48 5.36 28.99
CA VAL A 79 -14.69 4.52 27.80
C VAL A 79 -16.16 4.10 27.68
N ALA A 80 -16.86 3.95 28.81
CA ALA A 80 -18.29 3.64 28.82
C ALA A 80 -19.15 4.74 28.16
N GLN A 81 -18.63 5.97 28.03
CA GLN A 81 -19.32 7.06 27.33
C GLN A 81 -19.27 6.91 25.81
N TYR A 82 -18.26 6.22 25.29
CA TYR A 82 -18.08 6.01 23.85
C TYR A 82 -18.60 4.63 23.41
N PHE A 83 -18.42 3.62 24.25
CA PHE A 83 -18.78 2.24 23.94
C PHE A 83 -20.06 1.84 24.68
N ASN A 84 -21.16 1.79 23.94
CA ASN A 84 -22.44 1.38 24.51
C ASN A 84 -22.37 -0.07 25.02
N GLY A 85 -22.82 -0.30 26.26
CA GLY A 85 -22.77 -1.59 26.93
C GLY A 85 -21.41 -1.95 27.53
N TYR A 86 -20.42 -1.06 27.45
CA TYR A 86 -19.13 -1.25 28.14
C TYR A 86 -19.27 -1.01 29.64
N SER A 87 -18.72 -1.92 30.43
CA SER A 87 -18.52 -1.77 31.87
C SER A 87 -17.13 -2.30 32.24
N VAL A 88 -16.59 -1.91 33.39
CA VAL A 88 -15.29 -2.41 33.87
C VAL A 88 -15.50 -3.79 34.49
N THR A 89 -15.79 -4.77 33.65
CA THR A 89 -16.04 -6.17 34.00
C THR A 89 -15.45 -7.09 32.93
N TRP A 90 -15.33 -8.39 33.20
CA TRP A 90 -14.84 -9.36 32.20
C TRP A 90 -15.70 -9.40 30.93
N THR A 91 -17.01 -9.30 31.07
CA THR A 91 -17.94 -9.22 29.92
C THR A 91 -17.79 -7.88 29.20
N GLY A 92 -17.66 -6.78 29.95
CA GLY A 92 -17.41 -5.46 29.40
C GLY A 92 -16.06 -5.36 28.67
N ALA A 93 -15.03 -6.10 29.08
CA ALA A 93 -13.76 -6.18 28.36
C ALA A 93 -13.92 -6.77 26.95
N LEU A 94 -14.78 -7.79 26.78
CA LEU A 94 -15.11 -8.36 25.48
C LEU A 94 -15.94 -7.40 24.63
N VAL A 95 -16.90 -6.70 25.24
CA VAL A 95 -17.70 -5.67 24.56
C VAL A 95 -16.80 -4.52 24.09
N GLY A 96 -15.88 -4.07 24.94
CA GLY A 96 -14.88 -3.05 24.61
C GLY A 96 -13.96 -3.51 23.49
N ALA A 97 -13.48 -4.76 23.52
CA ALA A 97 -12.67 -5.33 22.46
C ALA A 97 -13.41 -5.38 21.11
N ALA A 98 -14.70 -5.75 21.11
CA ALA A 98 -15.52 -5.75 19.91
C ALA A 98 -15.70 -4.34 19.33
N TRP A 99 -16.00 -3.34 20.17
CA TRP A 99 -16.12 -1.94 19.75
C TRP A 99 -14.80 -1.38 19.23
N ALA A 100 -13.71 -1.54 19.98
CA ALA A 100 -12.38 -1.09 19.57
C ALA A 100 -11.93 -1.80 18.29
N GLY A 101 -12.24 -3.09 18.14
CA GLY A 101 -11.95 -3.85 16.94
C GLY A 101 -12.72 -3.34 15.73
N PHE A 102 -14.00 -3.04 15.89
CA PHE A 102 -14.82 -2.48 14.83
C PHE A 102 -14.34 -1.08 14.41
N VAL A 103 -14.14 -0.17 15.37
CA VAL A 103 -13.65 1.19 15.10
C VAL A 103 -12.25 1.15 14.49
N GLY A 104 -11.36 0.32 15.01
CA GLY A 104 -10.02 0.10 14.47
C GLY A 104 -10.05 -0.48 13.04
N PHE A 105 -10.96 -1.42 12.78
CA PHE A 105 -11.17 -1.97 11.44
C PHE A 105 -11.62 -0.90 10.45
N VAL A 106 -12.63 -0.09 10.82
CA VAL A 106 -13.13 0.99 9.96
C VAL A 106 -12.05 2.03 9.70
N ALA A 107 -11.30 2.43 10.73
CA ALA A 107 -10.18 3.37 10.58
C ALA A 107 -9.08 2.82 9.68
N GLY A 108 -8.64 1.58 9.89
CA GLY A 108 -7.61 0.93 9.06
C GLY A 108 -8.07 0.73 7.61
N TRP A 109 -9.32 0.30 7.41
CA TRP A 109 -9.92 0.19 6.08
C TRP A 109 -9.97 1.53 5.37
N PHE A 110 -10.36 2.59 6.06
CA PHE A 110 -10.45 3.94 5.51
C PHE A 110 -9.07 4.49 5.11
N VAL A 111 -8.04 4.26 5.92
CA VAL A 111 -6.65 4.63 5.57
C VAL A 111 -6.19 3.92 4.30
N ALA A 112 -6.43 2.61 4.18
CA ALA A 112 -6.10 1.87 2.96
C ALA A 112 -6.91 2.37 1.75
N PHE A 113 -8.19 2.71 1.95
CA PHE A 113 -9.02 3.31 0.91
C PHE A 113 -8.44 4.63 0.41
N CYS A 114 -8.10 5.56 1.30
CA CYS A 114 -7.52 6.85 0.95
C CYS A 114 -6.17 6.69 0.25
N ARG A 115 -5.28 5.80 0.73
CA ARG A 115 -3.99 5.52 0.07
C ARG A 115 -4.19 5.03 -1.37
N ASN A 116 -5.10 4.08 -1.57
CA ASN A 116 -5.36 3.52 -2.89
C ASN A 116 -6.03 4.54 -3.83
N ALA A 117 -6.91 5.40 -3.29
CA ALA A 117 -7.52 6.47 -4.07
C ALA A 117 -6.47 7.48 -4.57
N VAL A 118 -5.54 7.91 -3.71
CA VAL A 118 -4.44 8.81 -4.09
C VAL A 118 -3.56 8.18 -5.18
N LEU A 119 -3.21 6.90 -5.06
CA LEU A 119 -2.42 6.20 -6.08
C LEU A 119 -3.17 6.12 -7.42
N GLY A 120 -4.46 5.77 -7.40
CA GLY A 120 -5.28 5.72 -8.61
C GLY A 120 -5.39 7.06 -9.32
N VAL A 121 -5.65 8.14 -8.58
CA VAL A 121 -5.72 9.51 -9.14
C VAL A 121 -4.38 9.91 -9.77
N ARG A 122 -3.26 9.64 -9.11
CA ARG A 122 -1.93 9.95 -9.66
C ARG A 122 -1.65 9.22 -10.97
N LEU A 123 -2.02 7.93 -11.05
CA LEU A 123 -1.85 7.15 -12.28
C LEU A 123 -2.70 7.70 -13.44
N VAL A 124 -3.95 8.09 -13.17
CA VAL A 124 -4.81 8.72 -14.18
C VAL A 124 -4.24 10.05 -14.65
N VAL A 125 -3.76 10.90 -13.74
CA VAL A 125 -3.17 12.20 -14.09
C VAL A 125 -1.88 12.02 -14.90
N LEU A 126 -1.03 11.06 -14.54
CA LEU A 126 0.19 10.76 -15.30
C LEU A 126 -0.14 10.27 -16.70
N ARG A 127 -1.13 9.37 -16.84
CA ARG A 127 -1.59 8.88 -18.14
C ARG A 127 -2.18 10.00 -19.00
N ALA A 128 -3.03 10.84 -18.42
CA ALA A 128 -3.62 11.98 -19.11
C ALA A 128 -2.56 12.98 -19.61
N ARG A 129 -1.49 13.19 -18.83
CA ARG A 129 -0.36 14.04 -19.25
C ARG A 129 0.46 13.40 -20.38
N ALA A 130 0.64 12.08 -20.35
CA ALA A 130 1.37 11.36 -21.40
C ALA A 130 0.64 11.43 -22.75
N GLU A 131 -0.69 11.24 -22.73
CA GLU A 131 -1.54 11.35 -23.93
C GLU A 131 -1.49 12.78 -24.52
N TYR A 132 -1.50 13.81 -23.67
CA TYR A 132 -1.43 15.21 -24.10
C TYR A 132 -0.09 15.58 -24.78
N LEU A 133 1.03 15.02 -24.31
CA LEU A 133 2.35 15.26 -24.91
C LEU A 133 2.47 14.63 -26.30
N GLN A 134 1.87 13.46 -26.52
CA GLN A 134 1.86 12.81 -27.84
C GLN A 134 1.04 13.60 -28.86
N THR A 135 -0.11 14.14 -28.46
CA THR A 135 -0.91 15.00 -29.34
C THR A 135 -0.18 16.28 -29.71
N ARG A 136 0.57 16.87 -28.78
CA ARG A 136 1.38 18.07 -29.03
C ARG A 136 2.50 17.80 -30.05
N ASP A 137 3.23 16.71 -29.89
CA ASP A 137 4.36 16.34 -30.77
C ASP A 137 3.91 16.12 -32.23
N PHE A 138 2.72 15.55 -32.44
CA PHE A 138 2.12 15.41 -33.78
C PHE A 138 1.78 16.75 -34.45
N LEU A 139 1.32 17.75 -33.67
CA LEU A 139 0.96 19.07 -34.18
C LEU A 139 2.19 19.93 -34.53
N ASP A 140 3.34 19.65 -33.93
CA ASP A 140 4.60 20.36 -34.21
C ASP A 140 5.25 19.93 -35.55
N HIS A 141 4.72 18.90 -36.22
CA HIS A 141 5.29 18.30 -37.44
C HIS A 141 4.50 18.61 -38.73
N ILE A 142 3.44 19.41 -38.67
CA ILE A 142 2.56 19.77 -39.79
C ILE A 142 2.54 21.29 -39.96
#